data_AF-A0A5B2WTA9-F1
#
_entry.id   AF-A0A5B2WTA9-F1
#
_cell.length_a   1.000
_cell.length_b   1.000
_cell.length_c   1.000
_cell.angle_alpha   90.00
_cell.angle_beta   90.00
_cell.angle_gamma   90.00
#
_symmetry.space_group_name_H-M   'P 1'
#
loop_
_entity.id
_entity.type
_entity.pdbx_description
1 polymer ?
#
loop_
_entity_poly.entity_id
_entity_poly.type
_entity_poly.pdbx_seq_one_letter_code
_entity_poly.pdbx_strand_id
1 'polypeptide(L)'
;MTDEEHRLSRASFLKAGLAAAAVVPVLIGAAGSMSDRKAQAATKPLDLTPACHDGDEPTPPEIEGPYFTPGSPERASLLEPGVTGTQLVISGYVFDVYCAPSEGALLDFWQADRYGNYDNVGYTLRGHQYTDAQGKFTLTTIVPGLYPGRTRHIHVKAQLPNASVLTTQLYFPGEPRNNTDPYFDQRLVMPVQRVPNGRTAAFDFVLSSWDAAKK
;
A
#
# COMPACT_ATOMS: atom_id res chain seq x y z
N MET A 1 7.34 -32.51 22.00
CA MET A 1 7.52 -32.95 20.61
C MET A 1 6.27 -32.50 19.87
N THR A 2 6.37 -31.31 19.25
CA THR A 2 6.39 -31.06 17.78
C THR A 2 4.95 -30.92 17.27
N ASP A 3 4.48 -29.83 16.68
CA ASP A 3 5.11 -28.89 15.75
C ASP A 3 4.63 -27.44 16.00
N GLU A 4 5.58 -26.53 16.21
CA GLU A 4 5.40 -25.10 15.93
C GLU A 4 5.78 -24.89 14.46
N GLU A 5 4.80 -24.98 13.56
CA GLU A 5 5.01 -24.66 12.15
C GLU A 5 5.24 -23.15 12.03
N HIS A 6 6.44 -22.79 11.62
CA HIS A 6 6.91 -21.43 11.33
C HIS A 6 5.95 -20.72 10.35
N ARG A 7 4.97 -19.98 10.87
CA ARG A 7 4.14 -19.05 10.08
C ARG A 7 5.03 -17.91 9.60
N LEU A 8 5.42 -17.96 8.32
CA LEU A 8 6.16 -16.90 7.66
C LEU A 8 5.27 -15.66 7.56
N SER A 9 5.52 -14.70 8.45
CA SER A 9 4.89 -13.38 8.45
C SER A 9 5.51 -12.45 7.38
N ARG A 10 4.82 -11.32 7.10
CA ARG A 10 5.08 -10.25 6.11
C ARG A 10 6.54 -9.79 5.93
N ALA A 11 7.47 -10.16 6.82
CA ALA A 11 8.88 -9.82 6.73
C ALA A 11 9.71 -10.71 5.76
N SER A 12 9.21 -11.88 5.35
CA SER A 12 10.07 -12.90 4.69
C SER A 12 10.14 -12.84 3.16
N PHE A 13 9.28 -12.09 2.47
CA PHE A 13 9.25 -12.09 1.00
C PHE A 13 10.34 -11.26 0.29
N LEU A 14 11.03 -10.36 1.00
CA LEU A 14 12.07 -9.49 0.39
C LEU A 14 13.45 -10.13 0.22
N LYS A 15 13.64 -11.41 0.55
CA LYS A 15 14.98 -12.07 0.50
C LYS A 15 15.17 -13.12 -0.60
N ALA A 16 14.16 -13.45 -1.40
CA ALA A 16 14.22 -14.62 -2.30
C ALA A 16 14.24 -14.31 -3.82
N GLY A 17 14.53 -13.08 -4.23
CA GLY A 17 14.45 -12.67 -5.63
C GLY A 17 15.78 -12.58 -6.38
N LEU A 18 16.66 -13.59 -6.33
CA LEU A 18 17.90 -13.66 -7.14
C LEU A 18 18.32 -15.13 -7.37
N ALA A 19 17.67 -15.80 -8.34
CA ALA A 19 18.12 -17.00 -9.06
C ALA A 19 16.94 -17.48 -9.93
N ALA A 20 17.02 -17.86 -11.19
CA ALA A 20 18.09 -18.01 -12.16
C ALA A 20 17.40 -18.21 -13.53
N ALA A 21 18.00 -17.77 -14.63
CA ALA A 21 17.81 -18.39 -15.94
C ALA A 21 18.91 -17.92 -16.91
N ALA A 22 20.06 -18.61 -16.89
CA ALA A 22 20.98 -18.61 -18.02
C ALA A 22 20.66 -19.85 -18.87
N VAL A 23 20.25 -19.65 -20.12
CA VAL A 23 20.01 -20.74 -21.08
C VAL A 23 21.20 -20.77 -22.05
N VAL A 24 21.93 -21.88 -22.10
CA VAL A 24 23.02 -22.12 -23.07
C VAL A 24 22.50 -23.12 -24.11
N PRO A 25 22.64 -22.88 -25.43
CA PRO A 25 22.28 -23.88 -26.42
C PRO A 25 23.48 -24.79 -26.71
N VAL A 26 23.24 -26.09 -26.82
CA VAL A 26 24.18 -27.04 -27.45
C VAL A 26 23.41 -27.81 -28.52
N LEU A 27 23.86 -27.67 -29.77
CA LEU A 27 23.44 -28.47 -30.92
C LEU A 27 24.49 -29.54 -31.21
N ILE A 28 24.11 -30.82 -31.22
CA ILE A 28 24.73 -31.88 -32.05
C ILE A 28 23.62 -32.88 -32.43
N GLY A 29 23.48 -33.19 -33.72
CA GLY A 29 22.45 -34.09 -34.26
C GLY A 29 22.87 -35.55 -34.43
N ALA A 30 21.87 -36.42 -34.63
CA ALA A 30 21.94 -37.63 -35.45
C ALA A 30 20.51 -38.14 -35.73
N ALA A 31 20.28 -38.56 -36.98
CA ALA A 31 19.01 -39.03 -37.51
C ALA A 31 18.59 -40.39 -36.94
N GLY A 32 17.31 -40.53 -36.59
CA GLY A 32 16.67 -41.78 -36.18
C GLY A 32 15.17 -41.72 -36.41
N SER A 33 14.62 -42.80 -36.97
CA SER A 33 13.29 -42.95 -37.55
C SER A 33 12.12 -42.37 -36.76
N MET A 34 11.25 -41.62 -37.46
CA MET A 34 9.99 -41.12 -36.92
C MET A 34 9.00 -42.27 -36.74
N SER A 35 8.71 -42.61 -35.48
CA SER A 35 7.46 -43.28 -35.11
C SER A 35 6.49 -42.19 -34.64
N ASP A 36 5.39 -42.04 -35.37
CA ASP A 36 4.27 -41.17 -35.06
C ASP A 36 3.65 -41.52 -33.69
N ARG A 37 4.22 -40.99 -32.62
CA ARG A 37 3.50 -40.82 -31.36
C ARG A 37 2.72 -39.52 -31.48
N LYS A 38 1.43 -39.63 -31.80
CA LYS A 38 0.45 -38.58 -31.47
C LYS A 38 0.49 -38.38 -29.95
N ALA A 39 1.36 -37.48 -29.50
CA ALA A 39 1.31 -36.93 -28.16
C ALA A 39 0.07 -36.03 -28.10
N GLN A 40 -1.04 -36.62 -27.69
CA GLN A 40 -2.22 -35.87 -27.30
C GLN A 40 -1.84 -35.13 -26.02
N ALA A 41 -1.31 -33.91 -26.16
CA ALA A 41 -1.11 -33.01 -25.04
C ALA A 41 -2.49 -32.70 -24.47
N ALA A 42 -2.88 -33.42 -23.43
CA ALA A 42 -4.00 -33.04 -22.61
C ALA A 42 -3.67 -31.67 -22.02
N THR A 43 -4.33 -30.62 -22.51
CA THR A 43 -4.35 -29.31 -21.87
C THR A 43 -5.09 -29.49 -20.55
N LYS A 44 -4.36 -29.91 -19.51
CA LYS A 44 -4.82 -29.78 -18.14
C LYS A 44 -5.16 -28.29 -17.95
N PRO A 45 -6.40 -27.94 -17.56
CA PRO A 45 -6.68 -26.57 -17.17
C PRO A 45 -5.66 -26.19 -16.10
N LEU A 46 -4.99 -25.06 -16.30
CA LEU A 46 -4.04 -24.56 -15.31
C LEU A 46 -4.82 -24.38 -14.00
N ASP A 47 -4.28 -24.94 -12.93
CA ASP A 47 -4.83 -24.72 -11.60
C ASP A 47 -4.75 -23.21 -11.34
N LEU A 48 -5.85 -22.61 -10.85
CA LEU A 48 -5.88 -21.18 -10.54
C LEU A 48 -4.74 -20.88 -9.56
N THR A 49 -3.96 -19.83 -9.85
CA THR A 49 -2.95 -19.33 -8.93
C THR A 49 -3.63 -19.11 -7.57
N PRO A 50 -3.04 -19.56 -6.45
CA PRO A 50 -3.64 -19.36 -5.14
C PRO A 50 -3.96 -17.89 -4.95
N ALA A 51 -5.23 -17.59 -4.64
CA ALA A 51 -5.61 -16.28 -4.17
C ALA A 51 -4.83 -16.00 -2.89
N CYS A 52 -4.28 -14.80 -2.76
CA CYS A 52 -3.65 -14.38 -1.54
C CYS A 52 -4.73 -14.30 -0.45
N HIS A 53 -4.79 -15.31 0.39
CA HIS A 53 -5.82 -15.45 1.41
C HIS A 53 -5.25 -15.46 2.83
N ASP A 54 -3.99 -15.03 2.97
CA ASP A 54 -3.30 -14.97 4.26
C ASP A 54 -3.12 -13.53 4.79
N GLY A 55 -3.88 -12.55 4.27
CA GLY A 55 -3.87 -11.17 4.79
C GLY A 55 -4.26 -10.04 3.85
N ASP A 56 -4.92 -10.32 2.73
CA ASP A 56 -5.25 -9.38 1.65
C ASP A 56 -6.70 -8.89 1.72
N GLU A 57 -7.23 -8.77 2.93
CA GLU A 57 -8.47 -8.03 3.13
C GLU A 57 -8.31 -6.61 2.55
N PRO A 58 -9.26 -6.12 1.74
CA PRO A 58 -9.19 -4.77 1.22
C PRO A 58 -8.99 -3.76 2.35
N THR A 59 -8.18 -2.73 2.10
CA THR A 59 -7.95 -1.65 3.06
C THR A 59 -9.32 -1.08 3.49
N PRO A 60 -9.63 -1.08 4.80
CA PRO A 60 -10.94 -0.63 5.28
C PRO A 60 -11.23 0.83 4.90
N PRO A 61 -12.47 1.16 4.52
CA PRO A 61 -12.88 2.55 4.37
C PRO A 61 -13.02 3.22 5.73
N GLU A 62 -12.74 4.52 5.78
CA GLU A 62 -12.99 5.39 6.94
C GLU A 62 -13.67 6.68 6.50
N ILE A 63 -14.19 7.43 7.47
CA ILE A 63 -14.82 8.73 7.16
C ILE A 63 -13.83 9.69 6.48
N GLU A 64 -14.34 10.49 5.54
CA GLU A 64 -13.58 11.58 4.90
C GLU A 64 -13.21 12.68 5.91
N GLY A 65 -14.12 12.95 6.85
CA GLY A 65 -14.02 14.09 7.74
C GLY A 65 -14.31 15.42 7.03
N PRO A 66 -14.30 16.55 7.76
CA PRO A 66 -14.79 17.83 7.25
C PRO A 66 -13.75 18.66 6.49
N TYR A 67 -12.53 18.14 6.30
CA TYR A 67 -11.37 18.93 5.85
C TYR A 67 -10.76 18.43 4.56
N PHE A 68 -11.47 17.66 3.74
CA PHE A 68 -11.00 17.33 2.39
C PHE A 68 -11.16 18.55 1.46
N THR A 69 -10.15 18.78 0.61
CA THR A 69 -10.16 19.82 -0.43
C THR A 69 -9.78 19.16 -1.76
N PRO A 70 -10.66 19.16 -2.78
CA PRO A 70 -10.35 18.58 -4.09
C PRO A 70 -9.31 19.40 -4.85
N GLY A 71 -8.65 18.82 -5.84
CA GLY A 71 -7.70 19.53 -6.69
C GLY A 71 -6.33 19.75 -6.04
N SER A 72 -5.93 18.85 -5.13
CA SER A 72 -4.59 18.88 -4.53
C SER A 72 -3.50 18.85 -5.62
N PRO A 73 -2.34 19.48 -5.41
CA PRO A 73 -1.24 19.42 -6.36
C PRO A 73 -0.60 18.03 -6.40
N GLU A 74 -0.08 17.64 -7.57
CA GLU A 74 0.69 16.39 -7.72
C GLU A 74 2.09 16.56 -7.10
N ARG A 75 2.37 15.86 -6.00
CA ARG A 75 3.65 15.87 -5.28
C ARG A 75 3.78 14.71 -4.29
N ALA A 76 5.00 14.16 -4.21
CA ALA A 76 5.36 13.14 -3.22
C ALA A 76 5.87 13.74 -1.89
N SER A 77 6.18 15.04 -1.85
CA SER A 77 6.56 15.76 -0.63
C SER A 77 5.54 16.84 -0.32
N LEU A 78 4.99 16.80 0.89
CA LEU A 78 4.06 17.78 1.44
C LEU A 78 4.78 18.92 2.18
N LEU A 79 6.11 18.89 2.22
CA LEU A 79 6.90 19.91 2.90
C LEU A 79 7.01 21.16 2.01
N GLU A 80 6.42 22.24 2.50
CA GLU A 80 6.51 23.58 1.92
C GLU A 80 7.34 24.49 2.82
N PRO A 81 7.86 25.63 2.32
CA PRO A 81 8.49 26.64 3.16
C PRO A 81 7.59 27.03 4.34
N GLY A 82 8.13 27.00 5.56
CA GLY A 82 7.41 27.33 6.78
C GLY A 82 6.69 26.15 7.46
N VAL A 83 6.57 24.99 6.80
CA VAL A 83 6.14 23.76 7.47
C VAL A 83 7.19 23.35 8.49
N THR A 84 6.78 23.18 9.75
CA THR A 84 7.66 22.71 10.83
C THR A 84 7.05 21.52 11.54
N GLY A 85 7.90 20.59 11.99
CA GLY A 85 7.46 19.39 12.69
C GLY A 85 8.52 18.30 12.63
N THR A 86 8.25 17.16 13.25
CA THR A 86 9.09 15.97 13.09
C THR A 86 8.86 15.41 11.70
N GLN A 87 9.89 15.36 10.85
CA GLN A 87 9.78 14.79 9.51
C GLN A 87 9.34 13.32 9.59
N LEU A 88 8.46 12.94 8.68
CA LEU A 88 7.90 11.60 8.53
C LEU A 88 8.00 11.20 7.05
N VAL A 89 8.60 10.04 6.79
CA VAL A 89 8.58 9.43 5.45
C VAL A 89 7.75 8.16 5.51
N ILE A 90 6.68 8.10 4.73
CA ILE A 90 5.80 6.94 4.62
C ILE A 90 6.06 6.29 3.27
N SER A 91 6.21 4.98 3.23
CA SER A 91 6.41 4.25 1.97
C SER A 91 5.71 2.91 2.00
N GLY A 92 5.35 2.40 0.84
CA GLY A 92 4.76 1.08 0.71
C GLY A 92 4.28 0.86 -0.71
N TYR A 93 3.33 -0.05 -0.84
CA TYR A 93 2.81 -0.51 -2.12
C TYR A 93 1.30 -0.37 -2.20
N VAL A 94 0.78 -0.33 -3.43
CA VAL A 94 -0.64 -0.52 -3.72
C VAL A 94 -0.79 -1.80 -4.51
N PHE A 95 -1.60 -2.71 -3.99
CA PHE A 95 -1.99 -3.95 -4.63
C PHE A 95 -3.48 -3.95 -4.94
N ASP A 96 -3.89 -4.74 -5.93
CA ASP A 96 -5.28 -5.17 -6.02
C ASP A 96 -5.56 -6.40 -5.13
N VAL A 97 -6.81 -6.84 -5.09
CA VAL A 97 -7.25 -8.03 -4.32
C VAL A 97 -6.69 -9.36 -4.84
N TYR A 98 -5.93 -9.36 -5.93
CA TYR A 98 -5.23 -10.52 -6.49
C TYR A 98 -3.71 -10.43 -6.27
N CYS A 99 -3.24 -9.52 -5.40
CA CYS A 99 -1.82 -9.22 -5.15
C CYS A 99 -1.04 -8.71 -6.36
N ALA A 100 -1.72 -8.20 -7.38
CA ALA A 100 -1.02 -7.53 -8.47
C ALA A 100 -0.62 -6.13 -8.01
N PRO A 101 0.67 -5.74 -8.06
CA PRO A 101 1.06 -4.36 -7.82
C PRO A 101 0.39 -3.47 -8.87
N SER A 102 -0.19 -2.35 -8.42
CA SER A 102 -0.91 -1.44 -9.30
C SER A 102 -0.01 -0.28 -9.70
N GLU A 103 0.43 -0.24 -10.95
CA GLU A 103 0.98 0.98 -11.56
C GLU A 103 -0.10 2.05 -11.71
N GLY A 104 0.25 3.32 -11.48
CA GLY A 104 -0.64 4.44 -11.73
C GLY A 104 -1.84 4.54 -10.78
N ALA A 105 -1.82 3.85 -9.63
CA ALA A 105 -2.82 4.04 -8.59
C ALA A 105 -2.67 5.42 -7.96
N LEU A 106 -3.77 6.16 -7.86
CA LEU A 106 -3.83 7.47 -7.21
C LEU A 106 -3.76 7.28 -5.69
N LEU A 107 -2.93 8.09 -5.03
CA LEU A 107 -2.94 8.32 -3.60
C LEU A 107 -2.95 9.82 -3.31
N ASP A 108 -4.07 10.34 -2.81
CA ASP A 108 -4.28 11.75 -2.47
C ASP A 108 -4.34 11.92 -0.95
N PHE A 109 -3.29 12.53 -0.39
CA PHE A 109 -3.08 12.66 1.04
C PHE A 109 -3.44 14.06 1.55
N TRP A 110 -4.03 14.12 2.74
CA TRP A 110 -4.19 15.36 3.50
C TRP A 110 -4.08 15.11 5.00
N GLN A 111 -3.56 16.09 5.72
CA GLN A 111 -3.39 15.99 7.17
C GLN A 111 -3.38 17.36 7.84
N ALA A 112 -3.45 17.35 9.17
CA ALA A 112 -3.17 18.53 9.98
C ALA A 112 -1.67 18.86 10.04
N ASP A 113 -1.37 20.12 10.36
CA ASP A 113 -0.05 20.57 10.80
C ASP A 113 0.34 19.98 12.17
N ARG A 114 1.55 20.30 12.66
CA ARG A 114 2.04 19.82 13.97
C ARG A 114 1.19 20.23 15.18
N TYR A 115 0.32 21.23 15.02
CA TYR A 115 -0.55 21.78 16.06
C TYR A 115 -1.99 21.24 15.96
N GLY A 116 -2.32 20.47 14.92
CA GLY A 116 -3.64 19.90 14.72
C GLY A 116 -4.56 20.75 13.84
N ASN A 117 -4.03 21.75 13.12
CA ASN A 117 -4.80 22.61 12.21
C ASN A 117 -4.74 22.10 10.78
N TYR A 118 -5.87 22.15 10.06
CA TYR A 118 -5.94 21.89 8.62
C TYR A 118 -5.94 23.20 7.84
N ASP A 119 -5.20 23.26 6.73
CA ASP A 119 -5.30 24.35 5.76
C ASP A 119 -6.47 24.08 4.80
N ASN A 120 -7.56 24.84 4.92
CA ASN A 120 -8.73 24.75 4.02
C ASN A 120 -8.84 25.95 3.05
N VAL A 121 -7.78 26.77 2.97
CA VAL A 121 -7.70 27.91 2.03
C VAL A 121 -6.71 27.60 0.92
N GLY A 122 -5.53 27.08 1.27
CA GLY A 122 -4.52 26.59 0.36
C GLY A 122 -4.41 25.07 0.36
N TYR A 123 -3.22 24.59 0.00
CA TYR A 123 -2.91 23.17 -0.09
C TYR A 123 -1.79 22.73 0.87
N THR A 124 -1.46 23.52 1.89
CA THR A 124 -0.40 23.16 2.85
C THR A 124 -0.70 21.79 3.45
N LEU A 125 0.27 20.87 3.36
CA LEU A 125 0.12 19.47 3.80
C LEU A 125 -0.98 18.67 3.07
N ARG A 126 -1.20 18.98 1.79
CA ARG A 126 -2.09 18.24 0.87
C ARG A 126 -1.37 17.92 -0.44
N GLY A 127 -1.62 16.76 -1.01
CA GLY A 127 -1.04 16.45 -2.32
C GLY A 127 -1.30 15.02 -2.72
N HIS A 128 -1.32 14.80 -4.03
CA HIS A 128 -1.50 13.47 -4.59
C HIS A 128 -0.28 13.01 -5.37
N GLN A 129 -0.18 11.70 -5.57
CA GLN A 129 0.82 11.07 -6.39
C GLN A 129 0.24 9.81 -7.02
N TYR A 130 0.98 9.25 -7.97
CA TYR A 130 0.68 7.96 -8.57
C TYR A 130 1.78 6.96 -8.24
N THR A 131 1.41 5.71 -8.02
CA THR A 131 2.37 4.63 -7.83
C THR A 131 3.20 4.35 -9.09
N ASP A 132 4.44 3.91 -8.88
CA ASP A 132 5.32 3.49 -9.98
C ASP A 132 4.93 2.12 -10.59
N ALA A 133 5.70 1.65 -11.57
CA ALA A 133 5.48 0.38 -12.25
C ALA A 133 5.53 -0.86 -11.33
N GLN A 134 6.04 -0.73 -10.10
CA GLN A 134 6.05 -1.77 -9.08
C GLN A 134 4.95 -1.57 -8.03
N GLY A 135 4.04 -0.61 -8.25
CA GLY A 135 2.99 -0.25 -7.30
C GLY A 135 3.49 0.52 -6.10
N LYS A 136 4.73 1.02 -6.09
CA LYS A 136 5.32 1.67 -4.93
C LYS A 136 4.95 3.15 -4.85
N PHE A 137 4.80 3.66 -3.63
CA PHE A 137 4.68 5.09 -3.34
C PHE A 137 5.65 5.54 -2.25
N THR A 138 5.86 6.85 -2.14
CA THR A 138 6.56 7.46 -1.01
C THR A 138 5.98 8.84 -0.71
N LEU A 139 5.61 9.09 0.53
CA LEU A 139 5.16 10.38 1.03
C LEU A 139 6.17 10.97 2.00
N THR A 140 6.70 12.15 1.73
CA THR A 140 7.48 12.93 2.69
C THR A 140 6.60 14.02 3.29
N THR A 141 6.46 14.02 4.62
CA THR A 141 5.59 14.94 5.36
C THR A 141 6.16 15.17 6.77
N ILE A 142 5.34 15.69 7.69
CA ILE A 142 5.61 15.73 9.13
C ILE A 142 4.61 14.85 9.88
N VAL A 143 4.97 14.45 11.11
CA VAL A 143 4.02 13.88 12.06
C VAL A 143 2.93 14.94 12.37
N PRO A 144 1.65 14.70 12.02
CA PRO A 144 0.57 15.67 12.27
C PRO A 144 0.34 15.81 13.77
N GLY A 145 -0.17 16.95 14.21
CA GLY A 145 -0.64 17.19 15.57
C GLY A 145 -1.93 16.43 15.89
N LEU A 146 -2.40 16.56 17.13
CA LEU A 146 -3.69 16.02 17.53
C LEU A 146 -4.80 17.03 17.22
N TYR A 147 -5.70 16.68 16.30
CA TYR A 147 -6.95 17.40 16.10
C TYR A 147 -7.95 17.09 17.25
N PRO A 148 -8.73 18.08 17.75
CA PRO A 148 -9.68 17.85 18.84
C PRO A 148 -10.60 16.64 18.63
N GLY A 149 -10.74 15.80 19.66
CA GLY A 149 -11.63 14.64 19.63
C GLY A 149 -11.15 13.42 18.82
N ARG A 150 -9.98 13.50 18.17
CA ARG A 150 -9.44 12.41 17.33
C ARG A 150 -8.06 11.94 17.81
N THR A 151 -7.72 10.69 17.52
CA THR A 151 -6.35 10.18 17.60
C THR A 151 -5.51 10.74 16.46
N ARG A 152 -4.18 10.55 16.49
CA ARG A 152 -3.31 11.03 15.43
C ARG A 152 -3.55 10.24 14.14
N HIS A 153 -3.83 10.93 13.05
CA HIS A 153 -4.13 10.30 11.76
C HIS A 153 -3.63 11.13 10.58
N ILE A 154 -3.46 10.47 9.44
CA ILE A 154 -3.29 11.06 8.11
C ILE A 154 -4.42 10.54 7.25
N HIS A 155 -5.10 11.41 6.51
CA HIS A 155 -6.12 10.96 5.58
C HIS A 155 -5.53 10.61 4.22
N VAL A 156 -6.20 9.69 3.52
CA VAL A 156 -5.85 9.33 2.15
C VAL A 156 -7.08 8.91 1.36
N LYS A 157 -7.13 9.35 0.10
CA LYS A 157 -7.97 8.76 -0.94
C LYS A 157 -7.09 7.91 -1.83
N ALA A 158 -7.46 6.65 -2.01
CA ALA A 158 -6.73 5.69 -2.82
C ALA A 158 -7.63 5.17 -3.93
N GLN A 159 -7.11 5.06 -5.16
CA GLN A 159 -7.92 4.64 -6.30
C GLN A 159 -7.05 3.89 -7.32
N LEU A 160 -7.45 2.66 -7.66
CA LEU A 160 -6.89 1.96 -8.82
C LEU A 160 -7.28 2.68 -10.12
N PRO A 161 -6.48 2.60 -11.19
CA PRO A 161 -6.87 3.17 -12.48
C PRO A 161 -8.29 2.75 -12.90
N ASN A 162 -9.16 3.72 -13.13
CA ASN A 162 -10.57 3.53 -13.53
C ASN A 162 -11.47 2.78 -12.52
N ALA A 163 -11.08 2.67 -11.24
CA ALA A 163 -11.90 2.09 -10.18
C ALA A 163 -12.57 3.16 -9.30
N SER A 164 -13.37 2.74 -8.33
CA SER A 164 -13.92 3.63 -7.31
C SER A 164 -12.86 4.12 -6.31
N VAL A 165 -13.09 5.30 -5.74
CA VAL A 165 -12.20 5.89 -4.72
C VAL A 165 -12.46 5.25 -3.36
N LEU A 166 -11.43 4.65 -2.77
CA LEU A 166 -11.38 4.36 -1.34
C LEU A 166 -11.05 5.64 -0.60
N THR A 167 -11.86 6.02 0.39
CA THR A 167 -11.50 7.03 1.38
C THR A 167 -11.16 6.33 2.68
N THR A 168 -9.99 6.60 3.24
CA THR A 168 -9.56 5.99 4.49
C THR A 168 -8.62 6.90 5.29
N GLN A 169 -8.11 6.41 6.41
CA GLN A 169 -7.19 7.09 7.32
C GLN A 169 -6.06 6.15 7.73
N LEU A 170 -4.88 6.70 8.04
CA LEU A 170 -3.74 5.96 8.56
C LEU A 170 -3.44 6.41 9.99
N TYR A 171 -3.30 5.47 10.91
CA TYR A 171 -3.09 5.72 12.34
C TYR A 171 -1.65 5.45 12.79
N PHE A 172 -1.30 6.01 13.94
CA PHE A 172 0.02 5.85 14.56
C PHE A 172 -0.04 4.83 15.71
N PRO A 173 1.04 4.05 15.91
CA PRO A 173 1.08 3.05 16.97
C PRO A 173 1.26 3.72 18.34
N GLY A 174 0.56 3.19 19.35
CA GLY A 174 0.75 3.59 20.75
C GLY A 174 0.26 5.00 21.11
N GLU A 175 -0.54 5.65 20.26
CA GLU A 175 -1.20 6.90 20.63
C GLU A 175 -2.26 6.63 21.70
N PRO A 176 -2.25 7.30 22.87
CA PRO A 176 -3.23 7.06 23.93
C PRO A 176 -4.69 7.19 23.47
N ARG A 177 -4.93 8.09 22.52
CA ARG A 177 -6.26 8.35 21.95
C ARG A 177 -6.77 7.25 21.01
N ASN A 178 -5.95 6.28 20.61
CA ASN A 178 -6.43 5.10 19.89
C ASN A 178 -7.49 4.34 20.70
N ASN A 179 -7.44 4.41 22.03
CA ASN A 179 -8.41 3.76 22.92
C ASN A 179 -9.74 4.51 23.06
N THR A 180 -9.85 5.73 22.52
CA THR A 180 -11.00 6.62 22.74
C THR A 180 -11.57 7.20 21.46
N ASP A 181 -10.83 7.19 20.35
CA ASP A 181 -11.32 7.67 19.06
C ASP A 181 -12.27 6.62 18.46
N PRO A 182 -13.56 6.96 18.22
CA PRO A 182 -14.55 6.00 17.70
C PRO A 182 -14.27 5.54 16.26
N TYR A 183 -13.39 6.23 15.52
CA TYR A 183 -13.00 5.87 14.17
C TYR A 183 -11.68 5.09 14.11
N PHE A 184 -11.04 4.84 15.26
CA PHE A 184 -9.76 4.12 15.25
C PHE A 184 -9.95 2.67 14.79
N ASP A 185 -9.23 2.28 13.74
CA ASP A 185 -9.12 0.89 13.29
C ASP A 185 -7.66 0.40 13.37
N GLN A 186 -7.46 -0.69 14.10
CA GLN A 186 -6.14 -1.30 14.29
C GLN A 186 -5.51 -1.79 12.97
N ARG A 187 -6.32 -2.11 11.95
CA ARG A 187 -5.86 -2.55 10.62
C ARG A 187 -5.22 -1.42 9.81
N LEU A 188 -5.51 -0.17 10.18
CA LEU A 188 -5.03 1.05 9.54
C LEU A 188 -3.82 1.66 10.27
N VAL A 189 -3.24 0.97 11.25
CA VAL A 189 -2.04 1.41 11.98
C VAL A 189 -0.78 1.16 11.16
N MET A 190 -0.02 2.22 10.91
CA MET A 190 1.30 2.12 10.28
C MET A 190 2.35 1.64 11.30
N PRO A 191 3.21 0.67 10.99
CA PRO A 191 4.47 0.51 11.70
C PRO A 191 5.30 1.78 11.56
N VAL A 192 5.79 2.32 12.68
CA VAL A 192 6.58 3.57 12.71
C VAL A 192 7.89 3.34 13.43
N GLN A 193 8.99 3.78 12.83
CA GLN A 193 10.34 3.70 13.39
C GLN A 193 10.91 5.11 13.57
N ARG A 194 11.71 5.30 14.63
CA ARG A 194 12.47 6.53 14.83
C ARG A 194 13.79 6.41 14.07
N VAL A 195 14.17 7.47 13.38
CA VAL A 195 15.45 7.62 12.67
C VAL A 195 16.11 8.93 13.10
N PRO A 196 17.44 9.13 12.89
CA PRO A 196 18.14 10.32 13.40
C PRO A 196 17.49 11.66 13.03
N ASN A 197 16.89 11.75 11.84
CA ASN A 197 16.31 12.99 11.32
C ASN A 197 14.77 12.99 11.29
N GLY A 198 14.10 12.10 12.04
CA GLY A 198 12.64 12.05 12.09
C GLY A 198 12.08 10.66 12.31
N ARG A 199 11.08 10.29 11.51
CA ARG A 199 10.42 8.98 11.56
C ARG A 199 10.24 8.42 10.16
N THR A 200 10.26 7.10 10.06
CA THR A 200 9.83 6.35 8.89
C THR A 200 8.59 5.55 9.25
N ALA A 201 7.70 5.35 8.29
CA ALA A 201 6.52 4.51 8.42
C ALA A 201 6.29 3.68 7.17
N ALA A 202 5.59 2.56 7.33
CA ALA A 202 5.21 1.71 6.21
C ALA A 202 3.70 1.47 6.19
N PHE A 203 3.11 1.38 5.00
CA PHE A 203 1.73 0.93 4.82
C PHE A 203 1.51 0.44 3.40
N ASP A 204 0.91 -0.74 3.26
CA ASP A 204 0.53 -1.28 1.96
C ASP A 204 -0.99 -1.23 1.82
N PHE A 205 -1.47 -0.70 0.70
CA PHE A 205 -2.88 -0.63 0.35
C PHE A 205 -3.27 -1.85 -0.46
N VAL A 206 -4.45 -2.39 -0.18
CA VAL A 206 -5.11 -3.42 -1.00
C VAL A 206 -6.45 -2.86 -1.44
N LEU A 207 -6.62 -2.65 -2.74
CA LEU A 207 -7.79 -1.98 -3.31
C LEU A 207 -8.63 -2.96 -4.13
N SER A 208 -9.95 -2.82 -4.05
CA SER A 208 -10.87 -3.55 -4.94
C SER A 208 -11.25 -2.70 -6.14
N SER A 209 -11.30 -3.32 -7.33
CA SER A 209 -11.81 -2.68 -8.55
C SER A 209 -13.34 -2.61 -8.60
N TRP A 210 -14.05 -3.32 -7.71
CA TRP A 210 -15.51 -3.26 -7.59
C TRP A 210 -15.96 -2.38 -6.42
N ASP A 211 -17.11 -1.71 -6.58
CA ASP A 211 -17.79 -0.99 -5.50
C ASP A 211 -18.28 -1.97 -4.41
N ALA A 212 -17.56 -2.05 -3.30
CA ALA A 212 -18.07 -2.74 -2.10
C ALA A 212 -19.29 -2.01 -1.48
N ALA A 213 -19.50 -0.73 -1.82
CA ALA A 213 -20.57 0.12 -1.29
C ALA A 213 -21.97 -0.09 -1.94
N LYS A 214 -22.14 -1.11 -2.80
CA LYS A 214 -23.44 -1.43 -3.45
C LYS A 214 -24.15 -2.67 -2.87
N LYS A 215 -23.96 -2.97 -1.59
CA LYS A 215 -24.79 -3.98 -0.88
C LYS A 215 -25.78 -3.32 0.06
#